data_AF-A0A2D5WRY7-F1
#
_entry.id   AF-A0A2D5WRY7-F1
#
_cell.length_a   1.000
_cell.length_b   1.000
_cell.length_c   1.000
_cell.angle_alpha   90.00
_cell.angle_beta   90.00
_cell.angle_gamma   90.00
#
_symmetry.space_group_name_H-M   'P 1'
#
loop_
_entity.id
_entity.type
_entity.pdbx_description
1 polymer ?
#
loop_
_entity_poly.entity_id
_entity_poly.type
_entity_poly.pdbx_seq_one_letter_code
_entity_poly.pdbx_strand_id
1 'polypeptide(L)'
;MKPFFVLLLSSALFACGGGSPTTALISGDDDETDAGLFREWTETGSGFLLDLTGGALNTNLAYYLEEEDGSRCDCRLTFLGDEISGSYVLSQCSYRVGSSDADPGCNAYDHTGTYERDNNRLSICDDTQECSTYR
;
A
#
# COMPACT_ATOMS: atom_id res chain seq x y z
N MET A 1 -24.17 -45.61 16.24
CA MET A 1 -25.30 -45.40 17.16
C MET A 1 -25.59 -43.90 17.19
N LYS A 2 -26.74 -43.46 16.66
CA LYS A 2 -27.40 -42.21 17.08
C LYS A 2 -28.30 -42.61 18.25
N PRO A 3 -28.49 -41.77 19.28
CA PRO A 3 -29.37 -40.60 19.15
C PRO A 3 -28.96 -39.48 20.16
N PHE A 4 -29.71 -38.45 20.57
CA PHE A 4 -31.12 -38.08 20.48
C PHE A 4 -31.24 -36.56 20.70
N PHE A 5 -32.19 -35.96 20.00
CA PHE A 5 -32.84 -34.66 20.17
C PHE A 5 -32.97 -34.14 21.62
N VAL A 6 -32.81 -32.81 21.82
CA VAL A 6 -33.73 -32.00 22.66
C VAL A 6 -33.95 -30.65 22.00
N LEU A 7 -35.21 -30.39 21.68
CA LEU A 7 -35.77 -29.15 21.14
C LEU A 7 -36.56 -28.53 22.30
N LEU A 8 -36.21 -27.32 22.73
CA LEU A 8 -36.96 -26.56 23.74
C LEU A 8 -37.59 -25.33 23.07
N LEU A 9 -38.89 -25.44 22.93
CA LEU A 9 -39.85 -24.46 22.44
C LEU A 9 -40.31 -23.62 23.66
N SER A 10 -40.16 -22.31 23.61
CA SER A 10 -40.90 -21.38 24.48
C SER A 10 -41.34 -20.18 23.68
N SER A 11 -42.64 -20.12 23.42
CA SER A 11 -43.36 -18.96 22.88
C SER A 11 -43.96 -18.19 24.06
N ALA A 12 -43.75 -16.88 24.12
CA ALA A 12 -44.73 -15.95 24.71
C ALA A 12 -44.57 -14.54 24.13
N LEU A 13 -45.71 -14.01 23.68
CA LEU A 13 -45.93 -12.74 23.00
C LEU A 13 -46.00 -11.54 23.95
N PHE A 14 -45.98 -10.36 23.30
CA PHE A 14 -46.55 -9.05 23.65
C PHE A 14 -45.59 -7.97 24.17
N ALA A 15 -45.20 -7.08 23.25
CA ALA A 15 -45.37 -5.64 23.44
C ALA A 15 -45.55 -4.96 22.07
N CYS A 16 -46.77 -4.47 21.82
CA CYS A 16 -47.08 -3.54 20.76
C CYS A 16 -46.67 -2.14 21.24
N GLY A 17 -45.75 -1.49 20.55
CA GLY A 17 -45.36 -0.11 20.80
C GLY A 17 -44.76 0.45 19.51
N GLY A 18 -45.54 1.25 18.80
CA GLY A 18 -45.16 1.84 17.52
C GLY A 18 -44.00 2.83 17.64
N GLY A 19 -43.19 2.91 16.59
CA GLY A 19 -42.17 3.94 16.45
C GLY A 19 -41.04 3.59 15.49
N SER A 20 -41.25 3.92 14.22
CA SER A 20 -40.24 4.20 13.18
C SER A 20 -39.41 3.03 12.60
N PRO A 21 -39.16 3.07 11.28
CA PRO A 21 -38.50 1.99 10.55
C PRO A 21 -37.04 1.83 10.97
N THR A 22 -36.69 0.59 11.28
CA THR A 22 -35.47 -0.10 10.87
C THR A 22 -34.41 0.79 10.22
N THR A 23 -33.43 1.19 11.00
CA THR A 23 -32.05 1.12 10.53
C THR A 23 -31.32 0.27 11.56
N ALA A 24 -31.37 -1.05 11.31
CA ALA A 24 -30.31 -1.90 11.79
C ALA A 24 -29.01 -1.21 11.35
N LEU A 25 -28.16 -0.87 12.31
CA LEU A 25 -26.76 -0.61 12.03
C LEU A 25 -26.21 -1.95 11.58
N ILE A 26 -26.43 -2.24 10.30
CA ILE A 26 -25.71 -3.23 9.55
C ILE A 26 -24.27 -2.77 9.69
N SER A 27 -23.50 -3.62 10.36
CA SER A 27 -22.07 -3.80 10.17
C SER A 27 -21.56 -2.98 9.01
N GLY A 28 -20.73 -1.98 9.31
CA GLY A 28 -19.78 -1.51 8.30
C GLY A 28 -18.96 -2.74 7.94
N ASP A 29 -19.30 -3.37 6.81
CA ASP A 29 -18.29 -3.98 5.98
C ASP A 29 -17.24 -2.89 5.81
N ASP A 30 -16.13 -3.00 6.54
CA ASP A 30 -14.87 -2.45 6.10
C ASP A 30 -14.53 -3.20 4.80
N ASP A 31 -15.27 -2.88 3.73
CA ASP A 31 -14.80 -3.00 2.37
C ASP A 31 -13.57 -2.09 2.33
N GLU A 32 -12.43 -2.61 2.79
CA GLU A 32 -11.14 -2.06 2.46
C GLU A 32 -11.05 -2.14 0.95
N THR A 33 -11.55 -1.08 0.32
CA THR A 33 -11.53 -0.92 -1.12
C THR A 33 -10.07 -1.03 -1.51
N ASP A 34 -9.75 -2.04 -2.30
CA ASP A 34 -8.43 -2.21 -2.86
C ASP A 34 -8.11 -0.97 -3.71
N ALA A 35 -7.39 -0.02 -3.12
CA ALA A 35 -7.02 1.23 -3.78
C ALA A 35 -5.85 1.05 -4.77
N GLY A 36 -5.44 -0.20 -5.04
CA GLY A 36 -4.40 -0.55 -6.00
C GLY A 36 -2.98 -0.19 -5.53
N LEU A 37 -2.02 -0.41 -6.42
CA LEU A 37 -0.60 -0.13 -6.19
C LEU A 37 -0.25 1.35 -6.33
N PHE A 38 -0.84 2.04 -7.31
CA PHE A 38 -0.47 3.41 -7.69
C PHE A 38 -1.18 4.48 -6.85
N ARG A 39 -0.83 4.51 -5.58
CA ARG A 39 -1.34 5.44 -4.57
C ARG A 39 -0.20 5.92 -3.66
N GLU A 40 -0.54 6.77 -2.70
CA GLU A 40 0.39 7.10 -1.63
C GLU A 40 0.48 5.95 -0.63
N TRP A 41 1.70 5.63 -0.20
CA TRP A 41 2.03 4.59 0.75
C TRP A 41 2.90 5.19 1.86
N THR A 42 2.62 4.86 3.12
CA THR A 42 3.40 5.35 4.26
C THR A 42 4.25 4.22 4.84
N GLU A 43 5.56 4.43 4.94
CA GLU A 43 6.46 3.40 5.48
C GLU A 43 6.15 3.12 6.95
N THR A 44 6.02 1.83 7.29
CA THR A 44 5.75 1.30 8.63
C THR A 44 7.04 1.31 9.45
N GLY A 45 7.57 2.50 9.76
CA GLY A 45 8.78 2.64 10.56
C GLY A 45 9.23 4.09 10.65
N SER A 46 9.60 4.65 9.50
CA SER A 46 10.04 6.05 9.40
C SER A 46 8.87 7.03 9.23
N GLY A 47 7.72 6.57 8.72
CA GLY A 47 6.64 7.44 8.27
C GLY A 47 6.91 8.13 6.93
N PHE A 48 7.97 7.73 6.21
CA PHE A 48 8.30 8.22 4.88
C PHE A 48 7.15 7.96 3.90
N LEU A 49 6.84 8.97 3.08
CA LEU A 49 5.78 8.90 2.08
C LEU A 49 6.36 8.43 0.75
N LEU A 50 5.90 7.27 0.29
CA LEU A 50 6.11 6.79 -1.07
C LEU A 50 4.89 7.15 -1.92
N ASP A 51 5.02 8.21 -2.72
CA ASP A 51 3.98 8.63 -3.66
C ASP A 51 4.13 7.91 -5.00
N LEU A 52 3.22 6.97 -5.27
CA LEU A 52 3.09 6.28 -6.56
C LEU A 52 1.92 6.80 -7.41
N THR A 53 1.29 7.90 -7.00
CA THR A 53 0.13 8.45 -7.70
C THR A 53 0.50 8.90 -9.11
N GLY A 54 -0.42 8.71 -10.05
CA GLY A 54 -0.18 8.98 -11.48
C GLY A 54 0.75 7.98 -12.17
N GLY A 55 1.26 6.97 -11.45
CA GLY A 55 1.97 5.84 -12.03
C GLY A 55 1.05 4.82 -12.70
N ALA A 56 1.66 3.93 -13.50
CA ALA A 56 1.02 2.75 -14.07
C ALA A 56 2.07 1.68 -14.38
N LEU A 57 1.64 0.42 -14.51
CA LEU A 57 2.51 -0.69 -14.90
C LEU A 57 3.16 -0.44 -16.26
N ASN A 58 4.42 -0.83 -16.39
CA ASN A 58 5.24 -0.69 -17.61
C ASN A 58 5.40 0.76 -18.10
N THR A 59 5.21 1.74 -17.22
CA THR A 59 5.43 3.16 -17.52
C THR A 59 6.48 3.75 -16.58
N ASN A 60 7.20 4.77 -17.07
CA ASN A 60 8.14 5.52 -16.24
C ASN A 60 7.37 6.51 -15.36
N LEU A 61 7.41 6.30 -14.06
CA LEU A 61 7.04 7.28 -13.05
C LEU A 61 8.26 8.15 -12.72
N ALA A 62 8.08 9.47 -12.71
CA ALA A 62 9.10 10.38 -12.22
C ALA A 62 9.12 10.28 -10.69
N TYR A 63 10.24 9.84 -10.13
CA TYR A 63 10.42 9.64 -8.69
C TYR A 63 11.64 10.42 -8.22
N TYR A 64 11.69 10.79 -6.94
CA TYR A 64 12.87 11.43 -6.37
C TYR A 64 13.17 10.90 -4.97
N LEU A 65 14.46 10.85 -4.67
CA LEU A 65 15.00 10.60 -3.34
C LEU A 65 15.54 11.93 -2.80
N GLU A 66 15.34 12.19 -1.53
CA GLU A 66 15.90 13.34 -0.82
C GLU A 66 16.68 12.84 0.39
N GLU A 67 17.94 13.25 0.49
CA GLU A 67 18.82 12.90 1.60
C GLU A 67 18.68 13.89 2.77
N GLU A 68 19.25 13.55 3.92
CA GLU A 68 19.22 14.41 5.11
C GLU A 68 19.88 15.80 4.91
N ASP A 69 20.83 15.91 3.97
CA ASP A 69 21.50 17.17 3.63
C ASP A 69 20.71 18.01 2.60
N GLY A 70 19.53 17.53 2.18
CA GLY A 70 18.69 18.16 1.16
C GLY A 70 19.12 17.87 -0.27
N SER A 71 20.14 17.04 -0.49
CA SER A 71 20.48 16.58 -1.83
C SER A 71 19.34 15.76 -2.42
N ARG A 72 19.04 15.98 -3.70
CA ARG A 72 17.93 15.36 -4.39
C ARG A 72 18.40 14.59 -5.61
N CYS A 73 17.98 13.33 -5.70
CA CYS A 73 18.20 12.47 -6.85
C CYS A 73 16.88 12.28 -7.60
N ASP A 74 16.79 12.81 -8.82
CA ASP A 74 15.64 12.57 -9.70
C ASP A 74 15.89 11.26 -10.48
N CYS A 75 14.94 10.32 -10.38
CA CYS A 75 15.01 8.96 -10.92
C CYS A 75 13.79 8.62 -11.78
N ARG A 76 13.90 7.53 -12.55
CA ARG A 76 12.76 6.88 -13.21
C ARG A 76 12.46 5.56 -12.53
N LEU A 77 11.24 5.46 -12.00
CA LEU A 77 10.72 4.24 -11.38
C LEU A 77 9.75 3.56 -12.35
N THR A 78 9.96 2.28 -12.64
CA THR A 78 9.05 1.48 -13.47
C THR A 78 8.65 0.21 -12.74
N PHE A 79 7.36 -0.04 -12.60
CA PHE A 79 6.83 -1.29 -12.08
C PHE A 79 6.50 -2.26 -13.23
N LEU A 80 6.95 -3.51 -13.11
CA LEU A 80 6.79 -4.60 -14.07
C LEU A 80 6.07 -5.76 -13.38
N GLY A 81 5.04 -6.31 -14.01
CA GLY A 81 4.21 -7.36 -13.40
C GLY A 81 2.74 -6.95 -13.40
N ASP A 82 2.06 -7.15 -12.27
CA ASP A 82 0.68 -6.75 -12.04
C ASP A 82 0.55 -5.87 -10.78
N GLU A 83 -0.66 -5.48 -10.40
CA GLU A 83 -0.86 -4.61 -9.23
C GLU A 83 -0.62 -5.32 -7.89
N ILE A 84 -0.41 -6.63 -7.86
CA ILE A 84 -0.23 -7.43 -6.65
C ILE A 84 1.24 -7.77 -6.46
N SER A 85 1.96 -8.20 -7.49
CA SER A 85 3.38 -8.50 -7.36
C SER A 85 4.16 -8.37 -8.66
N GLY A 86 5.48 -8.23 -8.51
CA GLY A 86 6.38 -8.14 -9.64
C GLY A 86 7.75 -7.60 -9.27
N SER A 87 8.36 -6.95 -10.24
CA SER A 87 9.66 -6.29 -10.10
C SER A 87 9.54 -4.80 -10.37
N TYR A 88 10.41 -4.00 -9.77
CA TYR A 88 10.57 -2.61 -10.15
C TYR A 88 11.99 -2.35 -10.64
N VAL A 89 12.12 -1.30 -11.44
CA VAL A 89 13.40 -0.77 -11.91
C VAL A 89 13.46 0.68 -11.50
N LEU A 90 14.45 1.02 -10.68
CA LEU A 90 14.84 2.39 -10.41
C LEU A 90 16.08 2.69 -11.27
N SER A 91 15.98 3.66 -12.16
CA SER A 91 17.02 3.91 -13.16
C SER A 91 17.15 5.38 -13.52
N GLN A 92 18.27 5.72 -14.16
CA GLN A 92 18.55 7.10 -14.58
C GLN A 92 18.51 8.08 -13.41
N CYS A 93 18.89 7.62 -12.22
CA CYS A 93 19.03 8.46 -11.06
C CYS A 93 20.15 9.47 -11.29
N SER A 94 19.79 10.74 -11.18
CA SER A 94 20.70 11.85 -11.45
C SER A 94 20.53 12.94 -10.40
N TYR A 95 21.65 13.53 -10.02
CA TYR A 95 21.66 14.61 -9.06
C TYR A 95 20.98 15.85 -9.63
N ARG A 96 20.03 16.38 -8.84
CA ARG A 96 19.38 17.63 -9.15
C ARG A 96 20.28 18.80 -8.76
N VAL A 97 21.05 19.28 -9.74
CA VAL A 97 21.98 20.39 -9.55
C VAL A 97 21.32 21.56 -8.80
N GLY A 98 21.92 21.92 -7.68
CA GLY A 98 21.47 23.01 -6.82
C GLY A 98 20.55 22.59 -5.66
N SER A 99 20.29 21.30 -5.46
CA SER A 99 19.60 20.82 -4.25
C SER A 99 20.50 20.85 -3.01
N SER A 100 21.81 20.64 -3.17
CA SER A 100 22.83 20.69 -2.10
C SER A 100 24.20 21.13 -2.63
N ASP A 101 25.24 21.03 -1.78
CA ASP A 101 26.61 21.42 -2.11
C ASP A 101 27.33 20.46 -3.08
N ALA A 102 26.93 19.17 -3.13
CA ALA A 102 27.58 18.16 -3.96
C ALA A 102 26.63 17.00 -4.32
N ASP A 103 26.94 16.29 -5.40
CA ASP A 103 26.26 15.05 -5.78
C ASP A 103 26.57 13.96 -4.73
N PRO A 104 25.54 13.37 -4.07
CA PRO A 104 25.75 12.29 -3.10
C PRO A 104 26.14 10.96 -3.77
N GLY A 105 26.21 10.91 -5.09
CA GLY A 105 26.40 9.70 -5.88
C GLY A 105 25.08 9.13 -6.38
N CYS A 106 24.15 9.98 -6.84
CA CYS A 106 22.79 9.57 -7.20
C CYS A 106 22.74 8.40 -8.20
N ASN A 107 23.72 8.27 -9.08
CA ASN A 107 23.80 7.18 -10.04
C ASN A 107 23.99 5.79 -9.40
N ALA A 108 24.44 5.74 -8.14
CA ALA A 108 24.54 4.51 -7.38
C ALA A 108 23.18 3.97 -6.91
N TYR A 109 22.11 4.79 -6.98
CA TYR A 109 20.75 4.36 -6.69
C TYR A 109 20.08 3.62 -7.84
N ASP A 110 20.71 3.48 -9.00
CA ASP A 110 20.18 2.65 -10.08
C ASP A 110 20.21 1.17 -9.65
N HIS A 111 19.03 0.58 -9.45
CA HIS A 111 18.89 -0.83 -9.04
C HIS A 111 17.55 -1.41 -9.50
N THR A 112 17.39 -2.71 -9.28
CA THR A 112 16.12 -3.42 -9.47
C THR A 112 15.72 -4.06 -8.18
N GLY A 113 14.43 -4.26 -7.98
CA GLY A 113 13.94 -4.99 -6.83
C GLY A 113 12.63 -5.67 -7.10
N THR A 114 12.01 -6.17 -6.04
CA THR A 114 10.69 -6.81 -6.08
C THR A 114 9.68 -6.01 -5.27
N TYR A 115 8.41 -6.18 -5.62
CA TYR A 115 7.32 -5.71 -4.79
C TYR A 115 6.25 -6.80 -4.64
N GLU A 116 5.62 -6.78 -3.47
CA GLU A 116 4.44 -7.58 -3.16
C GLU A 116 3.45 -6.71 -2.41
N ARG A 117 2.19 -6.74 -2.83
CA ARG A 117 1.12 -5.92 -2.30
C ARG A 117 -0.07 -6.81 -1.93
N ASP A 118 -0.68 -6.51 -0.79
CA ASP A 118 -2.03 -6.92 -0.46
C ASP A 118 -2.91 -5.67 -0.25
N ASN A 119 -4.17 -5.80 0.16
CA ASN A 119 -5.12 -4.68 0.18
C ASN A 119 -4.57 -3.40 0.86
N ASN A 120 -3.85 -3.56 1.98
CA ASN A 120 -3.38 -2.45 2.80
C ASN A 120 -1.90 -2.52 3.20
N ARG A 121 -1.12 -3.32 2.48
CA ARG A 121 0.31 -3.42 2.71
C ARG A 121 1.03 -3.56 1.39
N LEU A 122 2.12 -2.80 1.28
CA LEU A 122 3.08 -2.92 0.21
C LEU A 122 4.43 -3.29 0.83
N SER A 123 5.09 -4.30 0.28
CA SER A 123 6.47 -4.68 0.58
C SER A 123 7.29 -4.39 -0.66
N ILE A 124 8.38 -3.64 -0.52
CA ILE A 124 9.36 -3.38 -1.58
C ILE A 124 10.70 -3.87 -1.07
N CYS A 125 11.35 -4.75 -1.82
CA CYS A 125 12.67 -5.25 -1.51
C CYS A 125 13.66 -4.82 -2.60
N ASP A 126 14.85 -4.37 -2.23
CA ASP A 126 15.93 -4.07 -3.17
C ASP A 126 16.61 -5.34 -3.71
N ASP A 127 17.70 -5.17 -4.48
CA ASP A 127 18.51 -6.27 -5.01
C ASP A 127 19.32 -7.01 -3.95
N THR A 128 19.50 -6.41 -2.77
CA THR A 128 20.14 -7.02 -1.60
C THR A 128 19.17 -7.79 -0.69
N GLN A 129 17.87 -7.75 -1.01
CA GLN A 129 16.75 -8.29 -0.24
C GLN A 129 16.49 -7.55 1.08
N GLU A 130 16.92 -6.30 1.20
CA GLU A 130 16.46 -5.40 2.24
C GLU A 130 15.07 -4.88 1.88
N CYS A 131 14.09 -5.18 2.74
CA CYS A 131 12.69 -4.90 2.47
C CYS A 131 12.14 -3.78 3.35
N SER A 132 11.48 -2.83 2.71
CA SER A 132 10.67 -1.79 3.35
C SER A 132 9.19 -2.17 3.26
N THR A 133 8.43 -1.90 4.33
CA THR A 133 6.99 -2.19 4.39
C THR A 133 6.21 -0.89 4.51
N TYR A 134 5.12 -0.76 3.78
CA TYR A 134 4.27 0.42 3.73
C TYR A 134 2.79 0.07 3.93
N ARG A 135 2.00 1.05 4.37
CA ARG A 135 0.54 0.97 4.52
C ARG A 135 -0.16 2.18 3.94
#